data_AF-A0AB34I2A0-F1
#
_entry.id   AF-A0AB34I2A0-F1
#
_cell.length_a   1.000
_cell.length_b   1.000
_cell.length_c   1.000
_cell.angle_alpha   90.00
_cell.angle_beta   90.00
_cell.angle_gamma   90.00
#
_symmetry.space_group_name_H-M   'P 1'
#
loop_
_entity.id
_entity.type
_entity.pdbx_description
1 polymer ?
#
loop_
_entity_poly.entity_id
_entity_poly.type
_entity_poly.pdbx_seq_one_letter_code
_entity_poly.pdbx_strand_id
1 'polypeptide(L)'
;MFVSKTLCCADDVAYIDVETRERKRYCLELTEAGLGVVGCAFDQVDDHLQTPYHETVYSLLDVLSPAYREAFGNALLQRLETEKGWTVMTKFFQLEGLLLVHMLT
;
A
#
# COMPACT_ATOMS: atom_id res chain seq x y z
N MET A 1 -1.15 -7.09 -2.75
CA MET A 1 -1.72 -6.05 -3.63
C MET A 1 -1.65 -6.56 -5.05
N PHE A 2 -2.74 -6.47 -5.79
CA PHE A 2 -2.81 -6.92 -7.18
C PHE A 2 -3.73 -5.99 -7.97
N VAL A 3 -3.46 -5.82 -9.25
CA VAL A 3 -4.34 -5.06 -10.15
C VAL A 3 -5.62 -5.88 -10.35
N SER A 4 -6.78 -5.24 -10.21
CA SER A 4 -8.07 -5.88 -10.45
C SER A 4 -8.11 -6.37 -11.90
N LYS A 5 -8.46 -7.66 -12.07
CA LYS A 5 -8.58 -8.28 -13.40
C LYS A 5 -9.99 -8.20 -13.96
N THR A 6 -10.95 -7.80 -13.12
CA THR A 6 -12.37 -7.80 -13.43
C THR A 6 -12.85 -6.42 -13.84
N LEU A 7 -12.27 -5.36 -13.26
CA LEU A 7 -12.64 -3.99 -13.58
C LEU A 7 -11.87 -3.51 -14.82
N CYS A 8 -12.58 -2.84 -15.73
CA CYS A 8 -11.98 -2.27 -16.93
C CYS A 8 -11.03 -1.14 -16.52
N CYS A 9 -9.73 -1.33 -16.73
CA CYS A 9 -8.78 -0.24 -16.69
C CYS A 9 -9.00 0.60 -17.96
N ALA A 10 -9.54 1.81 -17.82
CA ALA A 10 -9.51 2.78 -18.92
C ALA A 10 -8.12 3.43 -18.96
N ASP A 11 -7.81 4.18 -20.01
CA ASP A 11 -6.49 4.81 -20.18
C ASP A 11 -6.08 5.69 -18.97
N ASP A 12 -7.06 6.27 -18.26
CA ASP A 12 -6.82 7.22 -17.16
C ASP A 12 -7.23 6.70 -15.76
N VAL A 13 -7.70 5.45 -15.65
CA VAL A 13 -8.09 4.85 -14.36
C VAL A 13 -7.66 3.40 -14.25
N ALA A 14 -6.99 3.07 -13.15
CA ALA A 14 -6.63 1.71 -12.79
C ALA A 14 -7.28 1.31 -11.47
N TYR A 15 -7.74 0.06 -11.38
CA TYR A 15 -8.31 -0.48 -10.15
C TYR A 15 -7.34 -1.43 -9.48
N ILE A 16 -7.12 -1.25 -8.17
CA ILE A 16 -6.14 -2.01 -7.41
C ILE A 16 -6.77 -2.60 -6.16
N ASP A 17 -6.64 -3.91 -6.02
CA ASP A 17 -7.13 -4.65 -4.87
C ASP A 17 -6.03 -4.80 -3.81
N VAL A 18 -6.40 -4.44 -2.59
CA VAL A 18 -5.52 -4.47 -1.41
C VAL A 18 -6.16 -5.27 -0.30
N GLU A 19 -5.46 -6.30 0.18
CA GLU A 19 -5.74 -6.93 1.46
C GLU A 19 -4.78 -6.37 2.50
N THR A 20 -5.31 -5.88 3.61
CA THR A 20 -4.49 -5.47 4.75
C THR A 20 -4.18 -6.67 5.64
N ARG A 21 -3.21 -6.54 6.55
CA ARG A 21 -2.83 -7.62 7.49
C ARG A 21 -3.97 -7.96 8.46
N GLU A 22 -4.88 -7.04 8.68
CA GLU A 22 -6.12 -7.21 9.44
C GLU A 22 -7.21 -7.98 8.66
N ARG A 23 -6.86 -8.51 7.47
CA ARG A 23 -7.77 -9.21 6.54
C ARG A 23 -8.93 -8.35 6.04
N LYS A 24 -8.75 -7.02 6.03
CA LYS A 24 -9.68 -6.11 5.39
C LYS A 24 -9.34 -6.00 3.92
N ARG A 25 -10.36 -5.99 3.08
CA ARG A 25 -10.24 -5.95 1.63
C ARG A 25 -10.75 -4.62 1.12
N TYR A 26 -10.01 -4.02 0.21
CA TYR A 26 -10.34 -2.76 -0.38
C TYR A 26 -10.09 -2.83 -1.88
N CYS A 27 -11.00 -2.23 -2.63
CA CYS A 27 -10.78 -1.89 -4.03
C CYS A 27 -10.48 -0.40 -4.09
N LEU A 28 -9.35 -0.07 -4.71
CA LEU A 28 -8.87 1.28 -4.87
C LEU A 28 -9.00 1.69 -6.32
N GLU A 29 -9.36 2.94 -6.58
CA GLU A 29 -9.09 3.56 -7.86
C GLU A 29 -7.79 4.35 -7.79
N LEU A 30 -7.02 4.29 -8.87
CA LEU A 30 -5.85 5.12 -9.11
C LEU A 30 -6.14 5.96 -10.36
N THR A 31 -6.16 7.28 -10.16
CA THR A 31 -6.33 8.29 -11.21
C THR A 31 -5.22 9.34 -11.09
N GLU A 32 -5.21 10.34 -11.98
CA GLU A 32 -4.31 11.49 -11.86
C GLU A 32 -4.50 12.27 -10.54
N ALA A 33 -5.68 12.19 -9.91
CA ALA A 33 -5.95 12.83 -8.63
C ALA A 33 -5.34 12.08 -7.43
N GLY A 34 -4.85 10.86 -7.64
CA GLY A 34 -4.26 10.00 -6.60
C GLY A 34 -5.04 8.70 -6.42
N LEU A 35 -5.04 8.18 -5.19
CA LEU A 35 -5.68 6.93 -4.81
C LEU A 35 -6.91 7.15 -3.93
N GLY A 36 -8.05 6.60 -4.34
CA GLY A 36 -9.30 6.62 -3.60
C GLY A 36 -9.79 5.21 -3.29
N VAL A 37 -10.49 5.01 -2.16
CA VAL A 37 -11.19 3.75 -1.89
C VAL A 37 -12.55 3.80 -2.55
N VAL A 38 -12.79 2.86 -3.47
CA VAL A 38 -14.06 2.73 -4.19
C VAL A 38 -14.88 1.52 -3.73
N GLY A 39 -14.29 0.62 -2.94
CA GLY A 39 -15.01 -0.53 -2.42
C GLY A 39 -14.39 -1.15 -1.18
N CYS A 40 -15.22 -1.83 -0.39
CA CYS A 40 -14.84 -2.58 0.82
C CYS A 40 -14.71 -4.10 0.56
N ALA A 41 -14.63 -4.49 -0.71
CA ALA A 41 -14.33 -5.83 -1.17
C ALA A 41 -13.51 -5.75 -2.47
N PHE A 42 -12.90 -6.85 -2.89
CA PHE A 42 -12.19 -6.90 -4.16
C PHE A 42 -13.12 -6.77 -5.34
N ASP A 43 -12.61 -6.15 -6.41
CA ASP A 43 -13.35 -5.95 -7.66
C ASP A 43 -14.71 -5.26 -7.46
N GLN A 44 -14.87 -4.51 -6.35
CA GLN A 44 -16.10 -3.80 -6.01
C GLN A 44 -15.91 -2.30 -6.21
N VAL A 45 -16.82 -1.69 -6.96
CA VAL A 45 -16.97 -0.24 -7.06
C VAL A 45 -18.35 0.12 -6.51
N ASP A 46 -18.36 0.97 -5.50
CA ASP A 46 -19.56 1.52 -4.88
C ASP A 46 -19.58 3.04 -5.13
N ASP A 47 -20.42 3.49 -6.06
CA ASP A 47 -20.54 4.90 -6.44
C ASP A 47 -21.00 5.80 -5.28
N HIS A 48 -21.55 5.21 -4.20
CA HIS A 48 -21.93 5.94 -3.00
C HIS A 48 -20.77 6.16 -2.02
N LEU A 49 -19.64 5.47 -2.21
CA LEU A 49 -18.49 5.56 -1.35
C LEU A 49 -17.58 6.70 -1.79
N GLN A 50 -17.81 7.90 -1.24
CA GLN A 50 -16.93 9.05 -1.46
C GLN A 50 -15.85 9.10 -0.39
N THR A 51 -14.68 8.55 -0.70
CA THR A 51 -13.49 8.70 0.15
C THR A 51 -12.55 9.78 -0.42
N PRO A 52 -11.82 10.50 0.45
CA PRO A 52 -10.83 11.45 -0.03
C PRO A 52 -9.73 10.73 -0.82
N TYR A 53 -9.25 11.37 -1.89
CA TYR A 53 -8.08 10.90 -2.60
C TYR A 53 -6.82 11.18 -1.78
N HIS A 54 -5.89 10.24 -1.86
CA HIS A 54 -4.59 10.33 -1.24
C HIS A 54 -3.51 10.34 -2.32
N GLU A 55 -2.52 11.21 -2.17
CA GLU A 55 -1.42 11.35 -3.14
C GLU A 55 -0.62 10.05 -3.30
N THR A 56 -0.44 9.29 -2.22
CA THR A 56 0.34 8.05 -2.23
C THR A 56 -0.40 6.89 -1.56
N VAL A 57 -0.07 5.67 -1.98
CA VAL A 57 -0.52 4.42 -1.34
C VAL A 57 -0.16 4.42 0.14
N TYR A 58 0.97 5.02 0.51
CA TYR A 58 1.43 5.07 1.91
C TYR A 58 0.53 5.94 2.78
N SER A 59 0.15 7.14 2.31
CA SER A 59 -0.77 8.03 3.02
C SER A 59 -2.16 7.40 3.16
N LEU A 60 -2.59 6.62 2.17
CA LEU A 60 -3.83 5.88 2.22
C LEU A 60 -3.76 4.73 3.25
N LEU A 61 -2.71 3.90 3.17
CA LEU A 61 -2.53 2.75 4.06
C LEU A 61 -2.33 3.16 5.53
N ASP A 62 -1.75 4.33 5.79
CA ASP A 62 -1.64 4.90 7.14
C ASP A 62 -3.01 5.07 7.82
N VAL A 63 -4.04 5.40 7.03
CA VAL A 63 -5.43 5.53 7.49
C VAL A 63 -6.15 4.17 7.50
N LEU A 64 -5.95 3.34 6.49
CA LEU A 64 -6.69 2.08 6.33
C LEU A 64 -6.21 0.94 7.22
N SER A 65 -4.91 0.87 7.53
CA SER A 65 -4.29 -0.26 8.23
C SER A 65 -3.40 0.22 9.38
N PRO A 66 -3.91 0.19 10.62
CA PRO A 66 -3.08 0.41 11.81
C PRO A 66 -1.87 -0.50 11.86
N ALA A 67 -2.01 -1.77 11.43
CA ALA A 67 -0.90 -2.73 11.39
C ALA A 67 0.16 -2.34 10.36
N TYR A 68 -0.22 -1.74 9.23
CA TYR A 68 0.73 -1.16 8.28
C TYR A 68 1.53 -0.04 8.94
N ARG A 69 0.84 0.90 9.60
CA ARG A 69 1.49 2.03 10.29
C ARG A 69 2.48 1.56 11.35
N GLU A 70 2.09 0.57 12.17
CA GLU A 70 2.98 -0.02 13.17
C GLU A 70 4.17 -0.74 12.54
N ALA A 71 3.96 -1.54 11.49
CA ALA A 71 5.02 -2.26 10.80
C ALA A 71 6.01 -1.30 10.12
N PHE A 72 5.51 -0.26 9.46
CA PHE A 72 6.32 0.77 8.83
C PHE A 72 7.13 1.56 9.86
N GLY A 73 6.49 1.99 10.95
CA GLY A 73 7.16 2.68 12.06
C GLY A 73 8.26 1.83 12.69
N ASN A 74 8.00 0.55 12.94
CA ASN A 74 8.99 -0.39 13.48
C ASN A 74 10.15 -0.63 12.52
N ALA A 75 9.89 -0.75 11.21
CA ALA A 75 10.95 -0.89 10.20
C ALA A 75 11.81 0.38 10.12
N LEU A 76 11.21 1.56 10.24
CA LEU A 76 11.94 2.83 10.27
C LEU A 76 12.79 2.95 11.53
N LEU A 77 12.23 2.66 12.70
CA LEU A 77 12.97 2.64 13.97
C LEU A 77 14.14 1.65 13.91
N GLN A 78 13.90 0.44 13.40
CA GLN A 78 14.96 -0.55 13.22
C GLN A 78 16.05 -0.04 12.29
N ARG A 79 15.72 0.65 11.19
CA ARG A 79 16.71 1.27 10.30
C ARG A 79 17.50 2.38 10.99
N LEU A 80 16.84 3.26 11.75
CA LEU A 80 17.49 4.34 12.52
C LEU A 80 18.41 3.80 13.64
N GLU A 81 18.00 2.71 14.30
CA GLU A 81 18.82 1.99 15.27
C GLU A 81 20.01 1.29 14.59
N THR A 82 19.79 0.75 13.38
CA THR A 82 20.81 0.10 12.57
C THR A 82 21.85 1.09 12.04
N GLU A 83 21.47 2.35 11.82
CA GLU A 83 22.40 3.45 11.45
C GLU A 83 23.34 3.86 12.59
N LYS A 84 23.07 3.48 13.85
CA LYS A 84 23.99 3.72 14.98
C LYS A 84 25.20 2.78 14.99
N GLY A 85 25.30 1.83 14.05
CA GLY A 85 26.28 0.75 14.12
C GLY A 85 26.93 0.33 12.79
N TRP A 86 27.42 1.28 11.97
CA TRP A 86 28.51 1.18 10.96
C TRP A 86 28.65 -0.07 10.03
N THR A 87 27.79 -1.08 10.06
CA THR A 87 28.08 -2.42 9.48
C THR A 87 27.10 -2.84 8.38
N VAL A 88 26.12 -2.00 8.02
CA VAL A 88 25.00 -2.41 7.14
C VAL A 88 25.14 -1.97 5.67
N MET A 89 26.25 -1.32 5.30
CA MET A 89 26.49 -0.93 3.90
C MET A 89 26.53 -2.11 2.92
N THR A 90 26.82 -3.33 3.37
CA THR A 90 26.88 -4.52 2.50
C THR A 90 25.53 -5.22 2.32
N LYS A 91 24.54 -4.99 3.20
CA LYS A 91 23.19 -5.62 3.07
C LYS A 91 22.17 -4.72 2.38
N PHE A 92 22.40 -3.41 2.33
CA PHE A 92 21.45 -2.44 1.79
C PHE A 92 21.20 -2.60 0.27
N PHE A 93 22.21 -2.98 -0.50
CA PHE A 93 22.06 -3.18 -1.95
C PHE A 93 21.21 -4.40 -2.33
N GLN A 94 20.92 -5.30 -1.39
CA GLN A 94 20.22 -6.56 -1.65
C GLN A 94 18.79 -6.60 -1.06
N LEU A 95 18.43 -5.65 -0.18
CA LEU A 95 17.14 -5.63 0.54
C LEU A 95 16.06 -4.73 -0.11
N GLU A 96 16.45 -3.71 -0.87
CA GLU A 96 15.49 -2.79 -1.52
C GLU A 96 14.61 -3.51 -2.56
N GLY A 97 15.07 -4.63 -3.12
CA GLY A 97 14.25 -5.48 -4.00
C GLY A 97 13.31 -6.47 -3.28
N LEU A 98 13.55 -6.79 -2.00
CA LEU A 98 12.80 -7.81 -1.27
C LEU A 98 11.69 -7.24 -0.38
N LEU A 99 11.87 -6.01 0.12
CA LEU A 99 10.92 -5.39 1.06
C LEU A 99 9.54 -5.14 0.41
N LEU A 100 9.53 -4.86 -0.89
CA LEU A 100 8.28 -4.68 -1.65
C LEU A 100 7.50 -6.00 -1.80
N VAL A 101 8.19 -7.14 -1.90
CA VAL A 101 7.57 -8.46 -2.05
C VAL A 101 7.00 -8.94 -0.71
N HIS A 102 7.73 -8.73 0.39
CA HIS A 102 7.35 -9.25 1.72
C HIS A 102 6.26 -8.45 2.45
N MET A 103 5.97 -7.21 2.03
CA MET A 103 4.80 -6.46 2.52
C MET A 103 3.53 -6.74 1.71
N LEU A 104 3.64 -7.45 0.58
CA LEU A 104 2.53 -7.72 -0.34
C LEU A 104 2.12 -9.20 -0.40
N THR A 105 2.77 -10.08 0.37
CA THR A 105 2.38 -11.49 0.62
C THR A 105 1.98 -11.70 2.07
#